data_AF-A0A954Q563-F1
#
_entry.id   AF-A0A954Q563-F1
#
_cell.length_a   1.000
_cell.length_b   1.000
_cell.length_c   1.000
_cell.angle_alpha   90.00
_cell.angle_beta   90.00
_cell.angle_gamma   90.00
#
_symmetry.space_group_name_H-M   'P 1'
#
loop_
_entity.id
_entity.type
_entity.pdbx_description
1 polymer ?
#
loop_
_entity_poly.entity_id
_entity_poly.type
_entity_poly.pdbx_seq_one_letter_code
_entity_poly.pdbx_strand_id
1 'polypeptide(L)'
;MHGSSAANFPLIIVSILATAVFWGVYGPFLQWGHGAMESGRMRPFICVGIAYLLVAVVGPILVISVFGMEKGEGLMAGWTMKGIWWSFIAGVVGALGALGMLLAFNFGGKPHYVPPLIFGLAPVVNAFFTISMNAQLREQLAQNIVRSSFFGAGLLMVAVGAVTVLVAAPKGGPPKPAPPAETVTEETATEKADESPDNATDESDAPSESTESEDTKSTEE
;
A
#
# COMPACT_ATOMS: atom_id res chain seq x y z
N MET A 1 5.35 -18.71 29.81
CA MET A 1 5.11 -18.35 31.23
C MET A 1 3.90 -17.43 31.22
N HIS A 2 2.87 -17.62 32.06
CA HIS A 2 2.10 -16.43 32.46
C HIS A 2 2.94 -15.72 33.51
N GLY A 3 4.07 -15.14 33.06
CA GLY A 3 4.71 -14.10 33.86
C GLY A 3 3.62 -13.05 34.07
N SER A 4 3.40 -12.64 35.33
CA SER A 4 2.40 -11.63 35.67
C SER A 4 2.32 -10.60 34.56
N SER A 5 1.13 -10.28 34.04
CA SER A 5 0.97 -9.38 32.88
C SER A 5 1.73 -8.06 33.06
N ALA A 6 2.02 -7.67 34.31
CA ALA A 6 2.91 -6.57 34.68
C ALA A 6 4.38 -6.73 34.22
N ALA A 7 4.97 -7.93 34.28
CA ALA A 7 6.34 -8.20 33.84
C ALA A 7 6.48 -8.17 32.32
N ASN A 8 5.44 -8.57 31.60
CA ASN A 8 5.39 -8.51 30.13
C ASN A 8 4.85 -7.19 29.61
N PHE A 9 4.29 -6.33 30.47
CA PHE A 9 3.74 -5.03 30.12
C PHE A 9 4.70 -4.15 29.30
N PRO A 10 6.00 -3.99 29.65
CA PRO A 10 6.93 -3.23 28.82
C PRO A 10 7.10 -3.85 27.43
N LEU A 11 7.19 -5.18 27.31
CA LEU A 11 7.30 -5.86 26.02
C LEU A 11 6.04 -5.67 25.17
N ILE A 12 4.86 -5.70 25.79
CA ILE A 12 3.58 -5.43 25.12
C ILE A 12 3.57 -4.01 24.55
N ILE A 13 3.93 -3.01 25.37
CA ILE A 13 3.98 -1.61 24.92
C ILE A 13 4.97 -1.45 23.77
N VAL A 14 6.18 -1.98 23.90
CA VAL A 14 7.20 -1.91 22.85
C VAL A 14 6.71 -2.57 21.55
N SER A 15 6.02 -3.70 21.63
CA SER A 15 5.47 -4.39 20.46
C SER A 15 4.36 -3.59 19.78
N ILE A 16 3.49 -2.95 20.56
CA ILE A 16 2.43 -2.07 20.05
C ILE A 16 3.06 -0.85 19.36
N LEU A 17 4.04 -0.20 19.99
CA LEU A 17 4.73 0.96 19.43
C LEU A 17 5.48 0.61 18.15
N ALA A 18 6.20 -0.52 18.13
CA ALA A 18 6.87 -1.01 16.93
C ALA A 18 5.88 -1.24 15.80
N THR A 19 4.74 -1.87 16.09
CA THR A 19 3.65 -2.07 15.11
C THR A 19 3.13 -0.74 14.58
N ALA A 20 2.90 0.24 15.45
CA ALA A 20 2.43 1.56 15.06
C ALA A 20 3.45 2.30 14.16
N VAL A 21 4.74 2.17 14.46
CA VAL A 21 5.81 2.75 13.63
C VAL A 21 5.87 2.08 12.26
N PHE A 22 5.89 0.75 12.18
CA PHE A 22 5.94 0.03 10.90
C PHE A 22 4.72 0.33 10.02
N TRP A 23 3.51 0.34 10.59
CA TRP A 23 2.29 0.68 9.85
C TRP A 23 2.20 2.17 9.51
N GLY A 24 2.72 3.06 10.36
CA GLY A 24 2.76 4.50 10.08
C GLY A 24 3.72 4.83 8.93
N VAL A 25 4.89 4.19 8.91
CA VAL A 25 5.92 4.38 7.87
C VAL A 25 5.54 3.66 6.57
N TYR A 26 4.73 2.60 6.61
CA TYR A 26 4.25 1.88 5.43
C TYR A 26 3.59 2.79 4.38
N GLY A 27 2.76 3.76 4.79
CA GLY A 27 2.05 4.65 3.86
C GLY A 27 2.97 5.41 2.90
N PRO A 28 3.95 6.19 3.41
CA PRO A 28 4.97 6.85 2.58
C PRO A 28 5.76 5.89 1.70
N PHE A 29 6.18 4.74 2.23
CA PHE A 29 6.95 3.74 1.47
C PHE A 29 6.15 3.17 0.29
N LEU A 30 4.85 2.91 0.50
CA LEU A 30 3.96 2.47 -0.57
C LEU A 30 3.80 3.54 -1.64
N GLN A 31 3.67 4.81 -1.25
CA GLN A 31 3.58 5.93 -2.19
C GLN A 31 4.85 6.07 -3.02
N TRP A 32 6.03 5.95 -2.41
CA TRP A 32 7.30 5.95 -3.12
C TRP A 32 7.45 4.75 -4.06
N GLY A 33 7.04 3.56 -3.62
CA GLY A 33 7.05 2.35 -4.45
C GLY A 33 6.10 2.44 -5.65
N HIS A 34 4.90 3.02 -5.47
CA HIS A 34 3.99 3.30 -6.57
C HIS A 34 4.52 4.39 -7.52
N GLY A 35 5.15 5.44 -6.99
CA GLY A 35 5.73 6.52 -7.80
C GLY A 35 6.94 6.09 -8.63
N ALA A 36 7.74 5.15 -8.12
CA ALA A 36 8.92 4.63 -8.82
C ALA A 36 8.57 3.59 -9.90
N MET A 37 7.37 3.00 -9.86
CA MET A 37 6.89 2.07 -10.90
C MET A 37 5.88 2.79 -11.79
N GLU A 38 6.35 3.44 -12.85
CA GLU A 38 5.52 4.14 -13.86
C GLU A 38 4.48 3.22 -14.53
N SER A 39 4.71 1.91 -14.48
CA SER A 39 3.79 0.88 -14.94
C SER A 39 2.80 0.45 -13.84
N GLY A 40 1.53 0.83 -13.96
CA GLY A 40 0.35 0.19 -13.35
C GLY A 40 0.38 -0.08 -11.83
N ARG A 41 -0.62 0.47 -11.10
CA ARG A 41 -0.80 0.33 -9.63
C ARG A 41 -0.79 -1.11 -9.09
N MET A 42 -1.01 -2.12 -9.93
CA MET A 42 -1.10 -3.53 -9.56
C MET A 42 0.27 -4.22 -9.35
N ARG A 43 1.35 -3.75 -9.98
CA ARG A 43 2.68 -4.39 -9.85
C ARG A 43 3.28 -4.21 -8.44
N PRO A 44 3.22 -3.01 -7.83
CA PRO A 44 3.68 -2.83 -6.44
C PRO A 44 2.91 -3.69 -5.44
N PHE A 45 1.62 -3.97 -5.70
CA PHE A 45 0.84 -4.85 -4.83
C PHE A 45 1.32 -6.31 -4.87
N ILE A 46 1.80 -6.79 -6.02
CA ILE A 46 2.43 -8.11 -6.11
C ILE A 46 3.70 -8.15 -5.25
N CYS A 47 4.52 -7.10 -5.28
CA CYS A 47 5.70 -6.98 -4.42
C CYS A 47 5.33 -6.99 -2.93
N VAL A 48 4.28 -6.27 -2.54
CA VAL A 48 3.75 -6.27 -1.17
C VAL A 48 3.24 -7.68 -0.78
N GLY A 49 2.53 -8.36 -1.67
CA GLY A 49 2.04 -9.72 -1.46
C GLY A 49 3.17 -10.73 -1.23
N ILE A 50 4.24 -10.65 -2.04
CA ILE A 50 5.43 -11.50 -1.86
C ILE A 50 6.10 -11.21 -0.51
N ALA A 51 6.27 -9.93 -0.16
CA ALA A 51 6.83 -9.55 1.14
C ALA A 51 5.97 -10.07 2.31
N TYR A 52 4.65 -10.00 2.19
CA TYR A 52 3.72 -10.52 3.21
C TYR A 52 3.84 -12.03 3.36
N LEU A 53 3.94 -12.77 2.25
CA LEU A 53 4.16 -14.22 2.29
C LEU A 53 5.48 -14.57 2.99
N LEU A 54 6.56 -13.88 2.62
CA LEU A 54 7.88 -14.11 3.21
C LEU A 54 7.89 -13.82 4.71
N VAL A 55 7.38 -12.67 5.14
CA VAL A 55 7.37 -12.29 6.56
C VAL A 55 6.39 -13.16 7.36
N ALA A 56 5.22 -13.49 6.82
CA ALA A 56 4.23 -14.32 7.51
C ALA A 56 4.67 -15.78 7.68
N VAL A 57 5.55 -16.30 6.81
CA VAL A 57 6.09 -17.66 6.94
C VAL A 57 7.39 -17.64 7.74
N VAL A 58 8.38 -16.83 7.33
CA VAL A 58 9.72 -16.83 7.93
C VAL A 58 9.72 -16.21 9.32
N GLY A 59 8.93 -15.15 9.54
CA GLY A 59 8.87 -14.42 10.81
C GLY A 59 8.49 -15.31 12.00
N PRO A 60 7.33 -16.00 11.98
CA PRO A 60 6.94 -16.92 13.03
C PRO A 60 7.93 -18.07 13.23
N ILE A 61 8.46 -18.65 12.15
CA ILE A 61 9.44 -19.75 12.23
C ILE A 61 10.71 -19.30 12.95
N LEU A 62 11.24 -18.13 12.61
CA LEU A 62 12.44 -17.57 13.23
C LEU A 62 12.18 -17.23 14.69
N VAL A 63 11.00 -16.65 14.98
CA VAL A 63 10.59 -16.35 16.35
C VAL A 63 10.52 -17.61 17.21
N ILE A 64 9.90 -18.67 16.72
CA ILE A 64 9.77 -19.95 17.43
C ILE A 64 11.14 -20.62 17.59
N SER A 65 11.95 -20.63 16.52
CA SER A 65 13.21 -21.37 16.47
C SER A 65 14.35 -20.69 17.23
N VAL A 66 14.40 -19.35 17.23
CA VAL A 66 15.48 -18.57 17.86
C VAL A 66 15.11 -18.09 19.26
N PHE A 67 13.86 -17.67 19.48
CA PHE A 67 13.42 -17.07 20.75
C PHE A 67 12.63 -18.03 21.63
N GLY A 68 12.27 -19.23 21.14
CA GLY A 68 11.63 -20.27 21.95
C GLY A 68 10.31 -19.84 22.59
N MET A 69 9.55 -18.95 21.93
CA MET A 69 8.37 -18.31 22.52
C MET A 69 7.15 -19.23 22.68
N GLU A 70 7.16 -20.44 22.13
CA GLU A 70 6.07 -21.41 22.26
C GLU A 70 6.37 -22.51 23.29
N LYS A 71 5.40 -22.78 24.18
CA LYS A 71 5.43 -23.91 25.11
C LYS A 71 4.91 -25.16 24.38
N GLY A 72 5.79 -25.82 23.64
CA GLY A 72 5.51 -27.06 22.93
C GLY A 72 6.73 -27.48 22.13
N GLU A 73 7.06 -28.77 22.14
CA GLU A 73 8.33 -29.32 21.64
C GLU A 73 8.47 -29.23 20.10
N GLY A 74 8.81 -28.05 19.60
CA GLY A 74 9.17 -27.81 18.20
C GLY A 74 8.02 -27.31 17.32
N LEU A 75 8.36 -26.99 16.06
CA LEU A 75 7.49 -26.31 15.07
C LEU A 75 6.15 -27.00 14.79
N MET A 76 6.05 -28.30 15.07
CA MET A 76 4.90 -29.15 14.71
C MET A 76 3.98 -29.44 15.91
N ALA A 77 4.32 -28.96 17.11
CA ALA A 77 3.50 -29.14 18.29
C ALA A 77 2.37 -28.09 18.36
N GLY A 78 1.13 -28.53 18.62
CA GLY A 78 0.00 -27.61 18.85
C GLY A 78 -0.90 -27.29 17.65
N TRP A 79 -0.69 -27.93 16.49
CA TRP A 79 -1.54 -27.75 15.33
C TRP A 79 -2.93 -28.37 15.55
N THR A 80 -3.98 -27.57 15.35
CA THR A 80 -5.38 -28.04 15.41
C THR A 80 -6.09 -27.69 14.12
N MET A 81 -6.93 -28.58 13.57
CA MET A 81 -7.66 -28.28 12.33
C MET A 81 -8.55 -27.05 12.46
N LYS A 82 -9.19 -26.87 13.62
CA LYS A 82 -9.99 -25.68 13.91
C LYS A 82 -9.13 -24.41 13.89
N GLY A 83 -7.95 -24.44 14.51
CA GLY A 83 -7.01 -23.31 14.52
C GLY A 83 -6.52 -22.95 13.12
N ILE A 84 -6.20 -23.95 12.29
CA ILE A 84 -5.79 -23.75 10.89
C ILE A 84 -6.91 -23.08 10.10
N TRP A 85 -8.14 -23.59 10.20
CA TRP A 85 -9.28 -23.03 9.47
C TRP A 85 -9.55 -21.56 9.83
N TRP A 86 -9.58 -21.23 11.12
CA TRP A 86 -9.79 -19.85 11.55
C TRP A 86 -8.63 -18.94 11.19
N SER A 87 -7.39 -19.42 11.27
CA SER A 87 -6.20 -18.67 10.88
C SER A 87 -6.17 -18.42 9.37
N PHE A 88 -6.59 -19.40 8.57
CA PHE A 88 -6.69 -19.27 7.12
C PHE A 88 -7.75 -18.23 6.73
N ILE A 89 -8.95 -18.31 7.31
CA ILE A 89 -10.02 -17.32 7.07
C ILE A 89 -9.54 -15.93 7.50
N ALA A 90 -8.89 -15.80 8.65
CA ALA A 90 -8.32 -14.53 9.10
C ALA A 90 -7.29 -13.97 8.09
N GLY A 91 -6.42 -14.83 7.54
CA GLY A 91 -5.48 -14.46 6.49
C GLY A 91 -6.16 -13.96 5.20
N VAL A 92 -7.21 -14.67 4.74
CA VAL A 92 -7.99 -14.27 3.56
C VAL A 92 -8.67 -12.92 3.79
N VAL A 93 -9.32 -12.72 4.94
CA VAL A 93 -9.96 -11.44 5.29
C VAL A 93 -8.93 -10.31 5.34
N GLY A 94 -7.75 -10.54 5.91
CA GLY A 94 -6.65 -9.57 5.93
C GLY A 94 -6.15 -9.20 4.52
N ALA A 95 -5.95 -10.19 3.65
CA ALA A 95 -5.52 -9.97 2.27
C ALA A 95 -6.56 -9.18 1.45
N LEU A 96 -7.86 -9.50 1.62
CA LEU A 96 -8.95 -8.74 1.00
C LEU A 96 -9.02 -7.30 1.53
N GLY A 97 -8.74 -7.08 2.83
CA GLY A 97 -8.62 -5.74 3.40
C GLY A 97 -7.49 -4.92 2.76
N ALA A 98 -6.31 -5.52 2.58
CA ALA A 98 -5.18 -4.87 1.91
C ALA A 98 -5.48 -4.57 0.44
N LEU A 99 -6.16 -5.47 -0.27
CA LEU A 99 -6.63 -5.26 -1.63
C LEU A 99 -7.66 -4.12 -1.71
N GLY A 100 -8.59 -4.04 -0.75
CA GLY A 100 -9.55 -2.94 -0.64
C GLY A 100 -8.88 -1.58 -0.44
N MET A 101 -7.83 -1.53 0.38
CA MET A 101 -7.03 -0.31 0.58
C MET A 101 -6.33 0.13 -0.71
N LEU A 102 -5.78 -0.81 -1.48
CA LEU A 102 -5.18 -0.51 -2.79
C LEU A 102 -6.24 0.02 -3.78
N LEU A 103 -7.41 -0.62 -3.84
CA LEU A 103 -8.50 -0.18 -4.71
C LEU A 103 -8.98 1.22 -4.34
N ALA A 104 -9.01 1.58 -3.06
CA ALA A 104 -9.32 2.94 -2.63
C ALA A 104 -8.32 3.96 -3.20
N PHE A 105 -7.03 3.63 -3.26
CA PHE A 105 -6.04 4.46 -3.96
C PHE A 105 -6.28 4.47 -5.48
N ASN A 106 -6.66 3.34 -6.06
CA ASN A 106 -6.98 3.24 -7.49
C ASN A 106 -8.15 4.16 -7.89
N PHE A 107 -9.18 4.25 -7.06
CA PHE A 107 -10.32 5.15 -7.24
C PHE A 107 -10.04 6.62 -6.87
N GLY A 108 -8.78 7.00 -6.63
CA GLY A 108 -8.38 8.40 -6.39
C GLY A 108 -8.30 8.81 -4.92
N GLY A 109 -8.37 7.86 -3.99
CA GLY A 109 -8.10 8.10 -2.58
C GLY A 109 -6.69 8.63 -2.36
N LYS A 110 -6.55 9.64 -1.48
CA LYS A 110 -5.25 10.28 -1.21
C LYS A 110 -4.53 9.59 -0.04
N PRO A 111 -3.19 9.40 -0.09
CA PRO A 111 -2.42 8.77 0.98
C PRO A 111 -2.52 9.42 2.36
N HIS A 112 -2.87 10.69 2.44
CA HIS A 112 -3.08 11.39 3.72
C HIS A 112 -4.48 11.17 4.32
N TYR A 113 -5.44 10.59 3.56
CA TYR A 113 -6.80 10.36 4.02
C TYR A 113 -7.16 8.88 4.16
N VAL A 114 -6.79 8.05 3.18
CA VAL A 114 -7.21 6.65 3.13
C VAL A 114 -6.64 5.81 4.29
N PRO A 115 -5.31 5.81 4.58
CA PRO A 115 -4.78 5.07 5.72
C PRO A 115 -5.36 5.52 7.07
N PRO A 116 -5.38 6.82 7.44
CA PRO A 116 -5.94 7.25 8.72
C PRO A 116 -7.43 6.87 8.89
N LEU A 117 -8.21 6.93 7.80
CA LEU A 117 -9.61 6.55 7.85
C LEU A 117 -9.79 5.04 8.08
N ILE A 118 -9.04 4.19 7.36
CA ILE A 118 -9.11 2.73 7.52
C ILE A 118 -8.65 2.31 8.92
N PHE A 119 -7.49 2.79 9.37
CA PHE A 119 -6.96 2.44 10.69
C PHE A 119 -7.75 3.07 11.84
N GLY A 120 -8.42 4.21 11.62
CA GLY A 120 -9.33 4.80 12.59
C GLY A 120 -10.66 4.04 12.71
N LEU A 121 -11.16 3.48 11.61
CA LEU A 121 -12.40 2.69 11.61
C LEU A 121 -12.20 1.21 11.97
N ALA A 122 -10.99 0.66 11.80
CA ALA A 122 -10.72 -0.75 12.13
C ALA A 122 -11.07 -1.13 13.60
N PRO A 123 -10.71 -0.32 14.63
CA PRO A 123 -11.13 -0.56 16.01
C PRO A 123 -12.66 -0.57 16.16
N VAL A 124 -13.37 0.30 15.44
CA VAL A 124 -14.82 0.41 15.47
C VAL A 124 -15.47 -0.88 14.99
N VAL A 125 -15.07 -1.35 13.80
CA VAL A 125 -15.60 -2.58 13.19
C VAL A 125 -15.27 -3.79 14.05
N ASN A 126 -14.03 -3.89 14.56
CA ASN A 126 -13.63 -4.99 15.43
C ASN A 126 -14.47 -5.05 16.71
N ALA A 127 -14.72 -3.90 17.33
CA ALA A 127 -15.49 -3.84 18.56
C ALA A 127 -16.97 -4.25 18.33
N PHE A 128 -17.59 -3.76 17.25
CA PHE A 128 -18.94 -4.19 16.87
C PHE A 128 -19.02 -5.68 16.56
N PHE A 129 -18.09 -6.20 15.76
CA PHE A 129 -18.05 -7.61 15.40
C PHE A 129 -17.87 -8.50 16.64
N THR A 130 -16.95 -8.12 17.54
CA THR A 130 -16.69 -8.83 18.79
C THR A 130 -17.91 -8.82 19.71
N ILE A 131 -18.57 -7.68 19.89
CA ILE A 131 -19.79 -7.59 20.69
C ILE A 131 -20.91 -8.42 20.04
N SER A 132 -21.07 -8.35 18.72
CA SER A 132 -22.11 -9.10 17.99
C SER A 132 -21.96 -10.61 18.21
N MET A 133 -20.74 -11.15 18.08
CA MET A 133 -20.48 -12.58 18.20
C MET A 133 -20.41 -13.09 19.66
N ASN A 134 -20.20 -12.22 20.65
CA ASN A 134 -20.05 -12.63 22.05
C ASN A 134 -21.25 -12.22 22.89
N ALA A 135 -22.19 -13.17 23.08
CA ALA A 135 -23.40 -12.97 23.88
C ALA A 135 -23.12 -12.47 25.31
N GLN A 136 -22.06 -12.97 25.95
CA GLN A 136 -21.65 -12.54 27.30
C GLN A 136 -21.25 -11.06 27.35
N LEU A 137 -20.55 -10.56 26.32
CA LEU A 137 -20.18 -9.14 26.24
C LEU A 137 -21.41 -8.26 26.04
N ARG A 138 -22.40 -8.73 25.27
CA ARG A 138 -23.68 -8.02 25.10
C ARG A 138 -24.45 -7.91 26.40
N GLU A 139 -24.55 -9.00 27.16
CA GLU A 139 -25.20 -8.99 28.47
C GLU A 139 -24.45 -8.07 29.44
N GLN A 140 -23.12 -8.15 29.50
CA GLN A 140 -22.33 -7.28 30.37
C GLN A 140 -22.47 -5.79 30.03
N LEU A 141 -22.61 -5.47 28.74
CA LEU A 141 -22.84 -4.10 28.27
C LEU A 141 -24.28 -3.64 28.57
N ALA A 142 -25.27 -4.53 28.43
CA ALA A 142 -26.67 -4.23 28.74
C ALA A 142 -26.93 -4.05 30.24
N GLN A 143 -26.23 -4.82 31.09
CA GLN A 143 -26.38 -4.74 32.55
C GLN A 143 -25.66 -3.54 33.18
N ASN A 144 -24.59 -3.05 32.55
CA ASN A 144 -23.80 -1.94 33.08
C ASN A 144 -23.93 -0.71 32.18
N ILE A 145 -24.95 0.11 32.43
CA ILE A 145 -25.19 1.38 31.72
C ILE A 145 -23.93 2.25 31.67
N VAL A 146 -23.20 2.35 32.78
CA VAL A 146 -21.95 3.12 32.86
C VAL A 146 -20.91 2.62 31.85
N ARG A 147 -20.74 1.29 31.72
CA ARG A 147 -19.79 0.68 30.77
C ARG A 147 -20.23 0.88 29.32
N SER A 148 -21.53 0.73 29.05
CA SER A 148 -22.11 0.98 27.72
C SER A 148 -21.91 2.42 27.28
N SER A 149 -22.15 3.38 28.18
CA SER A 149 -21.94 4.80 27.93
C SER A 149 -20.46 5.14 27.70
N PHE A 150 -19.53 4.64 28.52
CA PHE A 150 -18.10 4.90 28.31
C PHE A 150 -17.56 4.25 27.03
N PHE A 151 -18.01 3.04 26.69
CA PHE A 151 -17.63 2.37 25.46
C PHE A 151 -18.14 3.14 24.22
N GLY A 152 -19.42 3.55 24.23
CA GLY A 152 -20.00 4.38 23.17
C GLY A 152 -19.33 5.74 23.06
N ALA A 153 -19.02 6.38 24.19
CA ALA A 153 -18.30 7.65 24.23
C ALA A 153 -16.86 7.52 23.68
N GLY A 154 -16.14 6.44 24.03
CA GLY A 154 -14.82 6.16 23.47
C GLY A 154 -14.87 5.95 21.95
N LEU A 155 -15.87 5.22 21.47
CA LEU A 155 -16.09 5.02 20.04
C LEU A 155 -16.39 6.33 19.31
N LEU A 156 -17.25 7.17 19.91
CA LEU A 156 -17.58 8.48 19.38
C LEU A 156 -16.37 9.40 19.41
N MET A 157 -15.52 9.33 20.44
CA MET A 157 -14.27 10.08 20.52
C MET A 157 -13.26 9.63 19.46
N VAL A 158 -13.18 8.34 19.15
CA VAL A 158 -12.37 7.82 18.03
C VAL A 158 -12.90 8.35 16.70
N ALA A 159 -14.23 8.35 16.50
CA ALA A 159 -14.84 8.89 15.29
C ALA A 159 -14.58 10.41 15.15
N VAL A 160 -14.76 11.17 16.23
CA VAL A 160 -14.45 12.61 16.28
C VAL A 160 -12.96 12.86 16.05
N GLY A 161 -12.08 12.05 16.66
CA GLY A 161 -10.63 12.09 16.45
C GLY A 161 -10.24 11.83 15.00
N ALA A 162 -10.83 10.82 14.37
CA ALA A 162 -10.62 10.54 12.95
C ALA A 162 -11.11 11.72 12.08
N VAL A 163 -12.32 12.23 12.32
CA VAL A 163 -12.87 13.38 11.58
C VAL A 163 -12.00 14.63 11.76
N THR A 164 -11.56 14.93 12.98
CA THR A 164 -10.69 16.09 13.25
C THR A 164 -9.33 15.94 12.57
N VAL A 165 -8.72 14.76 12.58
CA VAL A 165 -7.48 14.49 11.82
C VAL A 165 -7.70 14.72 10.32
N LEU A 166 -8.82 14.26 9.77
CA LEU A 166 -9.12 14.42 8.34
C LEU A 166 -9.45 15.88 7.97
N VAL A 167 -10.13 16.63 8.84
CA VAL A 167 -10.47 18.04 8.60
C VAL A 167 -9.25 18.95 8.79
N ALA A 168 -8.44 18.69 9.81
CA ALA A 168 -7.24 19.46 10.14
C ALA A 168 -5.98 18.98 9.40
N ALA A 169 -6.07 17.89 8.61
CA ALA A 169 -4.96 17.42 7.78
C ALA A 169 -4.49 18.56 6.86
N PRO A 170 -3.19 18.92 6.88
CA PRO A 170 -2.65 19.93 6.00
C PRO A 170 -2.91 19.53 4.55
N LYS A 171 -3.73 20.33 3.87
CA LYS A 171 -3.90 20.19 2.43
C LYS A 171 -2.59 20.64 1.80
N GLY A 172 -1.83 19.71 1.24
CA GLY A 172 -0.60 20.03 0.52
C GLY A 172 -0.87 21.20 -0.42
N GLY A 173 0.02 22.20 -0.40
CA GLY A 173 -0.05 23.35 -1.29
C GLY A 173 -0.10 22.91 -2.76
N PRO A 174 -0.51 23.81 -3.67
CA PRO A 174 -0.61 23.49 -5.10
C PRO A 174 0.69 22.86 -5.59
N PRO A 175 0.60 21.83 -6.47
CA PRO A 175 1.79 21.18 -7.00
C PRO A 175 2.65 22.25 -7.66
N LYS A 176 3.92 22.34 -7.24
CA LYS A 176 4.91 23.12 -7.99
C LYS A 176 4.90 22.55 -9.41
N PRO A 177 4.75 23.38 -10.46
CA PRO A 177 4.69 22.90 -11.84
C PRO A 177 5.87 21.98 -12.10
N ALA A 178 5.56 20.72 -12.43
CA ALA A 178 6.54 19.86 -13.05
C ALA A 178 6.93 20.52 -14.39
N PRO A 179 8.21 20.49 -14.78
CA PRO A 179 8.63 20.90 -16.12
C PRO A 179 7.76 20.17 -17.17
N PRO A 180 7.32 20.86 -18.25
CA PRO A 180 6.32 20.34 -19.18
C PRO A 180 6.66 18.95 -19.73
N ALA A 181 5.65 18.09 -19.75
CA ALA A 181 5.64 16.82 -20.43
C ALA A 181 5.73 17.01 -21.95
N GLU A 182 6.66 16.31 -22.61
CA GLU A 182 6.58 16.09 -24.05
C GLU A 182 5.59 14.96 -24.31
N THR A 183 4.42 15.35 -24.79
CA THR A 183 3.38 14.51 -25.39
C THR A 183 3.84 13.97 -26.73
N VAL A 184 3.76 12.64 -26.94
CA VAL A 184 3.62 12.08 -28.29
C VAL A 184 2.14 12.11 -28.65
N THR A 185 1.85 12.89 -29.69
CA THR A 185 0.55 13.22 -30.27
C THR A 185 0.02 12.08 -31.15
N GLU A 186 -1.27 11.76 -31.07
CA GLU A 186 -2.01 11.06 -32.13
C GLU A 186 -2.95 12.07 -32.80
N GLU A 187 -2.47 12.58 -33.92
CA GLU A 187 -3.14 13.03 -35.15
C GLU A 187 -4.66 13.30 -35.13
N THR A 188 -5.06 14.57 -35.26
CA THR A 188 -6.12 15.03 -36.18
C THR A 188 -6.01 16.56 -36.33
N ALA A 189 -5.43 17.02 -37.44
CA ALA A 189 -5.81 18.27 -38.08
C ALA A 189 -5.15 18.33 -39.46
N THR A 190 -5.89 17.90 -40.48
CA THR A 190 -5.79 18.44 -41.84
C THR A 190 -5.81 19.96 -41.74
N GLU A 191 -4.83 20.62 -42.37
CA GLU A 191 -5.04 21.72 -43.34
C GLU A 191 -3.83 22.66 -43.39
N LYS A 192 -2.91 22.29 -44.29
CA LYS A 192 -2.43 23.12 -45.42
C LYS A 192 -1.55 24.35 -45.14
N ALA A 193 -0.47 24.38 -45.94
CA ALA A 193 0.25 25.55 -46.44
C ALA A 193 1.09 26.29 -45.37
N ASP A 194 2.30 26.77 -45.63
CA ASP A 194 3.18 26.84 -46.80
C ASP A 194 4.50 27.42 -46.25
N GLU A 195 5.57 27.35 -47.04
CA GLU A 195 6.80 28.14 -46.90
C GLU A 195 7.79 27.84 -45.74
N SER A 196 8.77 27.01 -46.11
CA SER A 196 10.23 27.27 -45.95
C SER A 196 10.62 28.70 -46.42
N PRO A 197 11.82 29.29 -46.18
CA PRO A 197 13.11 28.61 -45.98
C PRO A 197 14.13 29.37 -45.09
N ASP A 198 15.38 28.98 -45.24
CA ASP A 198 16.65 29.68 -44.94
C ASP A 198 17.32 29.36 -43.60
N ASN A 199 18.41 28.59 -43.52
CA ASN A 199 19.73 28.57 -44.20
C ASN A 199 20.83 29.14 -43.27
N ALA A 200 22.02 28.59 -43.45
CA ALA A 200 23.36 29.04 -43.03
C ALA A 200 23.92 28.36 -41.75
N THR A 201 24.76 27.31 -41.91
CA THR A 201 26.26 27.29 -42.04
C THR A 201 26.90 27.11 -40.65
N ASP A 202 27.85 26.21 -40.37
CA ASP A 202 29.14 25.82 -40.99
C ASP A 202 29.32 24.28 -40.88
N GLU A 203 29.78 23.48 -41.85
CA GLU A 203 31.02 23.50 -42.66
C GLU A 203 32.31 23.33 -41.81
N SER A 204 32.81 22.11 -41.59
CA SER A 204 33.92 21.43 -42.33
C SER A 204 34.52 20.42 -41.32
N ASP A 205 34.99 19.20 -41.61
CA ASP A 205 35.86 18.74 -42.68
C ASP A 205 35.58 17.25 -43.00
N ALA A 206 35.62 16.92 -44.29
CA ALA A 206 35.64 15.59 -44.88
C ALA A 206 37.07 15.30 -45.41
N PRO A 207 37.35 14.45 -46.43
CA PRO A 207 36.70 13.24 -46.95
C PRO A 207 37.71 12.10 -47.26
N SER A 208 37.20 10.96 -47.76
CA SER A 208 37.80 9.93 -48.66
C SER A 208 37.42 8.53 -48.12
N GLU A 209 36.77 7.62 -48.85
CA GLU A 209 36.96 7.26 -50.25
C GLU A 209 35.72 6.56 -50.83
N SER A 210 35.58 6.72 -52.15
CA SER A 210 34.49 6.42 -53.09
C SER A 210 34.41 4.99 -53.61
N THR A 211 33.22 4.57 -54.09
CA THR A 211 32.93 3.93 -55.41
C THR A 211 31.42 3.55 -55.44
N GLU A 212 30.61 3.66 -56.49
CA GLU A 212 30.81 3.89 -57.93
C GLU A 212 29.43 4.27 -58.56
N SER A 213 29.46 5.23 -59.49
CA SER A 213 28.44 5.58 -60.50
C SER A 213 28.47 4.57 -61.66
N GLU A 214 27.39 4.20 -62.34
CA GLU A 214 26.80 4.82 -63.55
C GLU A 214 25.78 3.78 -64.05
N ASP A 215 24.52 4.12 -64.32
CA ASP A 215 24.00 4.79 -65.52
C ASP A 215 24.12 3.98 -66.83
N THR A 216 22.92 3.72 -67.39
CA THR A 216 22.53 3.52 -68.79
C THR A 216 23.41 2.72 -69.77
N LYS A 217 22.77 1.76 -70.49
CA LYS A 217 22.34 1.95 -71.89
C LYS A 217 21.73 0.68 -72.52
N SER A 218 20.58 0.89 -73.16
CA SER A 218 19.79 0.00 -74.03
C SER A 218 20.50 -0.42 -75.32
N THR A 219 20.24 -1.64 -75.82
CA THR A 219 19.94 -2.05 -77.23
C THR A 219 20.00 -3.60 -77.32
N GLU A 220 18.90 -4.29 -77.59
CA GLU A 220 18.48 -4.85 -78.91
C GLU A 220 19.49 -5.84 -79.53
N GLU A 221 19.29 -7.15 -79.32
CA GLU A 221 18.98 -8.18 -80.34
C GLU A 221 18.51 -9.48 -79.65
#